data_AF-A0A372L9P7-F1
#
_entry.id   AF-A0A372L9P7-F1
#
_cell.length_a   1.000
_cell.length_b   1.000
_cell.length_c   1.000
_cell.angle_alpha   90.00
_cell.angle_beta   90.00
_cell.angle_gamma   90.00
#
_symmetry.space_group_name_H-M   'P 1'
#
loop_
_entity.id
_entity.type
_entity.pdbx_description
1 polymer ?
#
loop_
_entity_poly.entity_id
_entity_poly.type
_entity_poly.pdbx_seq_one_letter_code
_entity_poly.pdbx_strand_id
1 'polypeptide(L)'
;MLRENKISPAEKGAYISIAAYIFMAVLKLSIGHIGNSRGLWADGLNNATDIIASVAVLIGLKISKRPPDDDHLYGHMRAETIASLVAAFIMISVGVQVIFSAVEAFIGGSQEDPSMLTAYTALFSALFMFGVYRYNLRLSKRINSASVNAVAQDNKSDALVSIGAFIGILGTRFGVGWLDSVAAIVVGLLICRTAWEIFREASHTLIDGFDEALLQEINETIGSADRVKATSDLKARMHGNEIFLEATIHVDPHLTVNEGHDITEEIEKILENKHEIKNAIIHVEPYHPSKEI
;
A
#
# COMPACT_ATOMS: atom_id res chain seq x y z
N MET A 1 -20.89 22.60 14.14
CA MET A 1 -19.71 22.52 15.03
C MET A 1 -18.50 22.23 14.16
N LEU A 2 -17.59 23.19 14.02
CA LEU A 2 -16.32 23.02 13.33
C LEU A 2 -15.47 22.07 14.17
N ARG A 3 -15.29 20.81 13.74
CA ARG A 3 -14.29 19.91 14.32
C ARG A 3 -12.93 20.60 14.16
N GLU A 4 -12.28 20.97 15.25
CA GLU A 4 -10.85 21.32 15.23
C GLU A 4 -10.10 20.18 14.51
N ASN A 5 -9.39 20.50 13.43
CA ASN A 5 -8.50 19.60 12.72
C ASN A 5 -7.29 19.23 13.61
N LYS A 6 -7.51 18.45 14.68
CA LYS A 6 -6.44 17.82 15.42
C LYS A 6 -5.96 16.61 14.63
N ILE A 7 -4.82 16.76 13.97
CA ILE A 7 -4.12 15.69 13.27
C ILE A 7 -4.03 14.48 14.21
N SER A 8 -4.58 13.35 13.79
CA SER A 8 -4.55 12.12 14.59
C SER A 8 -3.10 11.68 14.82
N PRO A 9 -2.80 10.98 15.91
CA PRO A 9 -1.47 10.42 16.12
C PRO A 9 -0.98 9.57 14.93
N ALA A 10 -1.88 8.86 14.23
CA ALA A 10 -1.55 8.09 13.04
C ALA A 10 -1.14 8.97 11.85
N GLU A 11 -1.92 10.01 11.58
CA GLU A 11 -1.59 11.00 10.54
C GLU A 11 -0.26 11.70 10.81
N LYS A 12 0.06 12.00 12.09
CA LYS A 12 1.35 12.59 12.45
C LYS A 12 2.52 11.70 12.04
N GLY A 13 2.43 10.38 12.25
CA GLY A 13 3.47 9.44 11.84
C GLY A 13 3.70 9.45 10.33
N ALA A 14 2.62 9.45 9.55
CA ALA A 14 2.67 9.53 8.09
C ALA A 14 3.28 10.85 7.60
N TYR A 15 2.88 12.01 8.16
CA TYR A 15 3.45 13.31 7.79
C TYR A 15 4.94 13.41 8.11
N ILE A 16 5.39 12.84 9.24
CA ILE A 16 6.82 12.80 9.58
C ILE A 16 7.59 12.00 8.54
N SER A 17 7.07 10.84 8.11
CA SER A 17 7.70 10.04 7.05
C SER A 17 7.73 10.75 5.70
N ILE A 18 6.61 11.37 5.27
CA ILE A 18 6.59 12.11 4.01
C ILE A 18 7.61 13.27 4.03
N ALA A 19 7.67 14.02 5.14
CA ALA A 19 8.65 15.10 5.28
C ALA A 19 10.10 14.57 5.27
N ALA A 20 10.34 13.43 5.92
CA ALA A 20 11.63 12.74 5.88
C ALA A 20 12.01 12.31 4.46
N TYR A 21 11.08 11.71 3.71
CA TYR A 21 11.30 11.30 2.32
C TYR A 21 11.64 12.50 1.43
N ILE A 22 10.89 13.61 1.53
CA ILE A 22 11.18 14.83 0.76
C ILE A 22 12.59 15.34 1.07
N PHE A 23 12.93 15.45 2.36
CA PHE A 23 14.25 15.92 2.77
C PHE A 23 15.38 14.99 2.27
N MET A 24 15.22 13.68 2.42
CA MET A 24 16.19 12.68 1.97
C MET A 24 16.33 12.64 0.46
N ALA A 25 15.23 12.67 -0.29
CA ALA A 25 15.25 12.67 -1.75
C ALA A 25 16.02 13.88 -2.29
N VAL A 26 15.72 15.09 -1.80
CA VAL A 26 16.42 16.31 -2.22
C VAL A 26 17.91 16.22 -1.91
N LEU A 27 18.27 15.79 -0.69
CA LEU A 27 19.66 15.69 -0.26
C LEU A 27 20.45 14.66 -1.08
N LYS A 28 19.90 13.44 -1.22
CA LYS A 28 20.54 12.32 -1.93
C LYS A 28 20.69 12.59 -3.42
N LEU A 29 19.65 13.10 -4.08
CA LEU A 29 19.72 13.40 -5.51
C LEU A 29 20.75 14.51 -5.77
N SER A 30 20.73 15.57 -4.96
CA SER A 30 21.68 16.69 -5.11
C SER A 30 23.13 16.22 -4.92
N ILE A 31 23.41 15.51 -3.83
CA ILE A 31 24.77 15.06 -3.52
C ILE A 31 25.21 13.90 -4.41
N GLY A 32 24.29 12.99 -4.76
CA GLY A 32 24.54 11.88 -5.68
C GLY A 32 24.96 12.37 -7.06
N HIS A 33 24.32 13.43 -7.56
CA HIS A 33 24.69 14.06 -8.82
C HIS A 33 26.04 14.79 -8.72
N ILE A 34 26.21 15.68 -7.74
CA ILE A 34 27.46 16.46 -7.59
C ILE A 34 28.67 15.56 -7.31
N GLY A 35 28.45 14.47 -6.57
CA GLY A 35 29.49 13.54 -6.18
C GLY A 35 29.61 12.31 -7.08
N ASN A 36 28.93 12.27 -8.23
CA ASN A 36 28.99 11.18 -9.21
C ASN A 36 28.74 9.78 -8.63
N SER A 37 27.84 9.65 -7.65
CA SER A 37 27.38 8.35 -7.12
C SER A 37 26.06 7.95 -7.73
N ARG A 38 26.06 6.84 -8.47
CA ARG A 38 24.86 6.23 -9.02
C ARG A 38 24.06 5.51 -7.94
N GLY A 39 24.73 4.89 -6.97
CA GLY A 39 24.08 4.22 -5.85
C GLY A 39 23.27 5.21 -4.99
N LEU A 40 23.87 6.35 -4.64
CA LEU A 40 23.18 7.40 -3.88
C LEU A 40 22.06 8.06 -4.70
N TRP A 41 22.28 8.25 -6.00
CA TRP A 41 21.24 8.77 -6.90
C TRP A 41 20.03 7.84 -6.98
N ALA A 42 20.27 6.53 -7.14
CA ALA A 42 19.21 5.51 -7.15
C ALA A 42 18.44 5.46 -5.83
N ASP A 43 19.14 5.54 -4.69
CA ASP A 43 18.55 5.62 -3.35
C ASP A 43 17.72 6.92 -3.18
N GLY A 44 18.19 8.04 -3.73
CA GLY A 44 17.41 9.28 -3.80
C GLY A 44 16.14 9.14 -4.65
N LEU A 45 16.21 8.44 -5.78
CA LEU A 45 15.05 8.16 -6.62
C LEU A 45 14.07 7.21 -5.95
N ASN A 46 14.54 6.24 -5.14
CA ASN A 46 13.67 5.39 -4.32
C ASN A 46 12.79 6.24 -3.39
N ASN A 47 13.41 7.16 -2.62
CA ASN A 47 12.62 8.05 -1.77
C ASN A 47 11.74 9.03 -2.57
N ALA A 48 12.16 9.44 -3.77
CA ALA A 48 11.31 10.24 -4.65
C ALA A 48 10.07 9.46 -5.10
N THR A 49 10.21 8.18 -5.45
CA THR A 49 9.10 7.31 -5.82
C THR A 49 8.12 7.07 -4.67
N ASP A 50 8.60 6.98 -3.42
CA ASP A 50 7.73 6.87 -2.24
C ASP A 50 6.87 8.12 -2.03
N ILE A 51 7.42 9.31 -2.32
CA ILE A 51 6.67 10.57 -2.29
C ILE A 51 5.59 10.55 -3.37
N ILE A 52 5.91 10.12 -4.60
CA ILE A 52 4.95 10.02 -5.71
C ILE A 52 3.80 9.09 -5.33
N ALA A 53 4.10 7.90 -4.80
CA ALA A 53 3.09 6.96 -4.33
C ALA A 53 2.21 7.58 -3.25
N SER A 54 2.82 8.20 -2.24
CA SER A 54 2.10 8.87 -1.15
C SER A 54 1.19 9.99 -1.65
N VAL A 55 1.67 10.84 -2.55
CA VAL A 55 0.90 11.94 -3.13
C VAL A 55 -0.25 11.41 -3.98
N ALA A 56 -0.01 10.39 -4.80
CA ALA A 56 -1.04 9.76 -5.61
C ALA A 56 -2.15 9.18 -4.72
N VAL A 57 -1.80 8.43 -3.67
CA VAL A 57 -2.76 7.91 -2.70
C VAL A 57 -3.54 9.04 -2.02
N LEU A 58 -2.88 10.13 -1.60
CA LEU A 58 -3.57 11.28 -1.00
C LEU A 58 -4.57 11.95 -1.96
N ILE A 59 -4.21 12.09 -3.23
CA ILE A 59 -5.11 12.61 -4.27
C ILE A 59 -6.28 11.64 -4.49
N GLY A 60 -5.99 10.35 -4.63
CA GLY A 60 -6.99 9.29 -4.77
C GLY A 60 -7.98 9.28 -3.61
N LEU A 61 -7.49 9.33 -2.37
CA LEU A 61 -8.30 9.44 -1.14
C LEU A 61 -9.14 10.72 -1.08
N LYS A 62 -8.63 11.83 -1.60
CA LYS A 62 -9.40 13.08 -1.64
C LYS A 62 -10.53 13.00 -2.66
N ILE A 63 -10.31 12.32 -3.78
CA ILE A 63 -11.33 12.10 -4.81
C ILE A 63 -12.34 11.05 -4.35
N SER A 64 -11.90 9.97 -3.69
CA SER A 64 -12.76 8.88 -3.22
C SER A 64 -13.82 9.34 -2.23
N LYS A 65 -13.50 10.35 -1.41
CA LYS A 65 -14.44 10.97 -0.46
C LYS A 65 -15.55 11.80 -1.11
N ARG A 66 -15.57 11.96 -2.43
CA ARG A 66 -16.67 12.65 -3.12
C ARG A 66 -17.91 11.76 -3.09
N PRO A 67 -19.09 12.33 -2.74
CA PRO A 67 -20.33 11.58 -2.76
C PRO A 67 -20.68 11.13 -4.19
N PRO A 68 -21.63 10.18 -4.34
CA PRO A 68 -22.21 9.84 -5.64
C PRO A 68 -22.76 11.07 -6.37
N ASP A 69 -22.62 11.06 -7.70
CA ASP A 69 -23.18 12.04 -8.63
C ASP A 69 -23.88 11.36 -9.81
N ASP A 70 -24.35 12.14 -10.78
CA ASP A 70 -25.23 11.67 -11.86
C ASP A 70 -24.58 10.61 -12.77
N ASP A 71 -23.24 10.62 -12.92
CA ASP A 71 -22.48 9.64 -13.70
C ASP A 71 -21.70 8.62 -12.85
N HIS A 72 -21.67 8.78 -11.52
CA HIS A 72 -21.08 7.84 -10.57
C HIS A 72 -22.03 7.51 -9.41
N LEU A 73 -23.07 6.71 -9.67
CA LEU A 73 -24.10 6.34 -8.68
C LEU A 73 -23.57 5.56 -7.45
N TYR A 74 -22.46 4.84 -7.60
CA TYR A 74 -21.77 4.15 -6.50
C TYR A 74 -20.69 5.02 -5.84
N GLY A 75 -20.54 6.28 -6.27
CA GLY A 75 -19.51 7.19 -5.79
C GLY A 75 -18.13 6.97 -6.42
N HIS A 76 -17.13 7.61 -5.81
CA HIS A 76 -15.80 7.76 -6.39
C HIS A 76 -14.73 6.85 -5.75
N MET A 77 -15.15 5.82 -5.00
CA MET A 77 -14.25 5.05 -4.13
C MET A 77 -13.08 4.39 -4.89
N ARG A 78 -13.30 3.99 -6.15
CA ARG A 78 -12.25 3.42 -7.02
C ARG A 78 -11.15 4.40 -7.43
N ALA A 79 -11.33 5.71 -7.22
CA ALA A 79 -10.30 6.71 -7.55
C ALA A 79 -8.99 6.48 -6.78
N GLU A 80 -9.06 5.91 -5.57
CA GLU A 80 -7.89 5.52 -4.79
C GLU A 80 -7.09 4.42 -5.50
N THR A 81 -7.75 3.34 -5.90
CA THR A 81 -7.14 2.23 -6.65
C THR A 81 -6.52 2.70 -7.97
N ILE A 82 -7.21 3.57 -8.70
CA ILE A 82 -6.71 4.15 -9.95
C ILE A 82 -5.45 4.99 -9.70
N ALA A 83 -5.43 5.82 -8.65
CA ALA A 83 -4.27 6.61 -8.31
C ALA A 83 -3.04 5.75 -7.96
N SER A 84 -3.25 4.66 -7.21
CA SER A 84 -2.20 3.67 -6.90
C SER A 84 -1.64 3.00 -8.16
N LEU A 85 -2.49 2.66 -9.14
CA LEU A 85 -2.04 2.14 -10.43
C LEU A 85 -1.18 3.15 -11.19
N VAL A 86 -1.61 4.42 -11.27
CA VAL A 86 -0.83 5.48 -11.93
C VAL A 86 0.54 5.65 -11.25
N ALA A 87 0.57 5.65 -9.92
CA ALA A 87 1.83 5.71 -9.17
C ALA A 87 2.74 4.53 -9.51
N ALA A 88 2.21 3.30 -9.50
CA ALA A 88 2.97 2.10 -9.82
C ALA A 88 3.61 2.16 -11.22
N PHE A 89 2.89 2.67 -12.22
CA PHE A 89 3.44 2.87 -13.57
C PHE A 89 4.60 3.87 -13.59
N ILE A 90 4.47 4.99 -12.88
CA ILE A 90 5.55 5.98 -12.76
C ILE A 90 6.76 5.35 -12.07
N MET A 91 6.55 4.63 -10.98
CA MET A 91 7.61 3.97 -10.21
C MET A 91 8.33 2.90 -11.03
N ILE A 92 7.61 2.05 -11.78
CA ILE A 92 8.22 1.07 -12.70
C ILE A 92 9.11 1.79 -13.71
N SER A 93 8.62 2.89 -14.29
CA SER A 93 9.36 3.66 -15.30
C SER A 93 10.68 4.20 -14.73
N VAL A 94 10.63 4.77 -13.52
CA VAL A 94 11.82 5.26 -12.81
C VAL A 94 12.77 4.11 -12.47
N GLY A 95 12.26 2.99 -11.94
CA GLY A 95 13.06 1.82 -11.58
C GLY A 95 13.80 1.22 -12.79
N VAL A 96 13.10 1.06 -13.92
CA VAL A 96 13.70 0.57 -15.18
C VAL A 96 14.77 1.54 -15.68
N GLN A 97 14.52 2.86 -15.62
CA GLN A 97 15.51 3.87 -16.00
C GLN A 97 16.78 3.79 -15.13
N VAL A 98 16.63 3.61 -13.80
CA VAL A 98 17.74 3.43 -12.86
C VAL A 98 18.56 2.19 -13.22
N ILE A 99 17.89 1.04 -13.44
CA ILE A 99 18.56 -0.21 -13.80
C ILE A 99 19.33 -0.04 -15.11
N PHE A 100 18.68 0.49 -16.15
CA PHE A 100 19.30 0.68 -17.45
C PHE A 100 20.55 1.57 -17.36
N SER A 101 20.45 2.70 -16.68
CA SER A 101 21.57 3.65 -16.50
C SER A 101 22.72 3.03 -15.70
N ALA A 102 22.40 2.20 -14.70
CA ALA A 102 23.41 1.53 -13.87
C ALA A 102 24.09 0.37 -14.61
N VAL A 103 23.36 -0.38 -15.44
CA VAL A 103 23.91 -1.43 -16.30
C VAL A 103 24.80 -0.86 -17.39
N GLU A 104 24.39 0.23 -18.04
CA GLU A 104 25.21 0.92 -19.04
C GLU A 104 26.54 1.40 -18.44
N ALA A 105 26.50 1.98 -17.24
CA ALA A 105 27.70 2.37 -16.50
C ALA A 105 28.60 1.19 -16.11
N PHE A 106 27.99 0.07 -15.70
CA PHE A 106 28.71 -1.14 -15.33
C PHE A 106 29.46 -1.74 -16.53
N ILE A 107 28.82 -1.81 -17.71
CA ILE A 107 29.40 -2.38 -18.93
C ILE A 107 30.37 -1.40 -19.60
N GLY A 108 30.04 -0.11 -19.64
CA GLY A 108 30.81 0.92 -20.34
C GLY A 108 32.13 1.29 -19.67
N GLY A 109 32.39 0.81 -18.45
CA GLY A 109 33.63 1.09 -17.71
C GLY A 109 33.80 2.55 -17.28
N SER A 110 32.77 3.39 -17.43
CA SER A 110 32.75 4.81 -17.04
C SER A 110 32.51 4.97 -15.53
N GLN A 111 33.50 4.53 -14.77
CA GLN A 111 33.49 4.57 -13.31
C GLN A 111 34.25 5.80 -12.84
N GLU A 112 33.54 6.93 -12.80
CA GLU A 112 34.01 8.04 -11.99
C GLU A 112 33.89 7.65 -10.52
N ASP A 113 34.99 7.79 -9.77
CA ASP A 113 35.03 7.44 -8.36
C ASP A 113 34.10 8.36 -7.56
N PRO A 114 33.02 7.83 -6.95
CA PRO A 114 32.05 8.65 -6.25
C PRO A 114 32.70 9.41 -5.10
N SER A 115 32.41 10.69 -4.92
CA SER A 115 32.97 11.52 -3.85
C SER A 115 32.74 10.91 -2.46
N MET A 116 33.70 11.02 -1.53
CA MET A 116 33.47 10.62 -0.12
C MET A 116 32.29 11.35 0.54
N LEU A 117 31.92 12.53 0.01
CA LEU A 117 30.71 13.23 0.41
C LEU A 117 29.46 12.35 0.22
N THR A 118 29.38 11.58 -0.86
CA THR A 118 28.24 10.69 -1.15
C THR A 118 28.15 9.55 -0.13
N ALA A 119 29.28 9.00 0.32
CA ALA A 119 29.31 7.99 1.37
C ALA A 119 28.77 8.55 2.69
N TYR A 120 29.24 9.73 3.11
CA TYR A 120 28.75 10.36 4.33
C TYR A 120 27.25 10.69 4.25
N THR A 121 26.75 11.09 3.09
CA THR A 121 25.32 11.32 2.87
C THR A 121 24.51 10.04 2.94
N ALA A 122 24.97 8.94 2.34
CA ALA A 122 24.32 7.64 2.42
C ALA A 122 24.25 7.14 3.88
N LEU A 123 25.35 7.26 4.63
CA LEU A 123 25.41 6.90 6.04
C LEU A 123 24.50 7.78 6.89
N PHE A 124 24.50 9.09 6.67
CA PHE A 124 23.60 10.02 7.35
C PHE A 124 22.14 9.64 7.08
N SER A 125 21.79 9.33 5.83
CA SER A 125 20.43 8.92 5.49
C SER A 125 20.02 7.62 6.19
N ALA A 126 20.90 6.61 6.19
CA ALA A 126 20.66 5.37 6.91
C ALA A 126 20.32 5.62 8.39
N LEU A 127 21.11 6.44 9.07
CA LEU A 127 20.90 6.78 10.48
C LEU A 127 19.62 7.61 10.68
N PHE A 128 19.37 8.56 9.80
CA PHE A 128 18.19 9.41 9.86
C PHE A 128 16.90 8.60 9.69
N MET A 129 16.82 7.77 8.64
CA MET A 129 15.69 6.90 8.36
C MET A 129 15.49 5.85 9.44
N PHE A 130 16.58 5.31 10.00
CA PHE A 130 16.48 4.45 11.18
C PHE A 130 15.88 5.20 12.39
N GLY A 131 16.22 6.47 12.59
CA GLY A 131 15.60 7.34 13.59
C GLY A 131 14.09 7.49 13.39
N VAL A 132 13.65 7.78 12.16
CA VAL A 132 12.23 7.88 11.78
C VAL A 132 11.51 6.56 11.99
N TYR A 133 12.11 5.44 11.58
CA TYR A 133 11.62 4.09 11.87
C TYR A 133 11.38 3.86 13.36
N ARG A 134 12.37 4.18 14.21
CA ARG A 134 12.25 3.97 15.66
C ARG A 134 11.16 4.85 16.28
N TYR A 135 10.93 6.03 15.74
CA TYR A 135 9.82 6.88 16.15
C TYR A 135 8.47 6.24 15.77
N ASN A 136 8.27 5.90 14.49
CA ASN A 136 7.00 5.34 14.00
C ASN A 136 6.71 3.95 14.58
N LEU A 137 7.73 3.13 14.85
CA LEU A 137 7.56 1.85 15.54
C LEU A 137 7.08 2.02 16.99
N ARG A 138 7.59 3.03 17.70
CA ARG A 138 7.11 3.31 19.06
C ARG A 138 5.69 3.87 19.02
N LEU A 139 5.39 4.71 18.04
CA LEU A 139 4.07 5.30 17.85
C LEU A 139 3.02 4.24 17.53
N SER A 140 3.26 3.38 16.54
CA SER A 140 2.37 2.28 16.16
C SER A 140 2.03 1.37 17.34
N LYS A 141 3.02 1.02 18.17
CA LYS A 141 2.80 0.23 19.40
C LYS A 141 1.97 0.98 20.45
N ARG A 142 2.14 2.29 20.59
CA ARG A 142 1.37 3.10 21.56
C ARG A 142 -0.10 3.24 21.18
N ILE A 143 -0.39 3.32 19.89
CA ILE A 143 -1.76 3.53 19.38
C ILE A 143 -2.38 2.27 18.78
N ASN A 144 -1.68 1.13 18.87
CA ASN A 144 -2.05 -0.15 18.27
C ASN A 144 -2.50 -0.06 16.80
N SER A 145 -1.71 0.64 15.97
CA SER A 145 -2.06 0.91 14.57
C SER A 145 -1.21 0.09 13.60
N ALA A 146 -1.87 -0.77 12.84
CA ALA A 146 -1.26 -1.54 11.76
C ALA A 146 -0.73 -0.62 10.64
N SER A 147 -1.48 0.44 10.27
CA SER A 147 -1.08 1.39 9.24
C SER A 147 0.19 2.16 9.60
N VAL A 148 0.34 2.62 10.85
CA VAL A 148 1.60 3.27 11.30
C VAL A 148 2.75 2.26 11.39
N ASN A 149 2.47 0.99 11.68
CA ASN A 149 3.49 -0.06 11.67
C ASN A 149 4.00 -0.32 10.25
N ALA A 150 3.11 -0.37 9.25
CA ALA A 150 3.49 -0.48 7.84
C ALA A 150 4.43 0.67 7.44
N VAL A 151 4.04 1.92 7.73
CA VAL A 151 4.90 3.10 7.53
C VAL A 151 6.25 2.93 8.23
N ALA A 152 6.29 2.40 9.46
CA ALA A 152 7.55 2.14 10.15
C ALA A 152 8.43 1.13 9.38
N GLN A 153 7.87 0.04 8.85
CA GLN A 153 8.64 -0.93 8.07
C GLN A 153 9.19 -0.34 6.77
N ASP A 154 8.46 0.55 6.11
CA ASP A 154 8.96 1.26 4.92
C ASP A 154 10.19 2.10 5.26
N ASN A 155 10.10 2.92 6.33
CA ASN A 155 11.25 3.69 6.82
C ASN A 155 12.47 2.82 7.17
N LYS A 156 12.24 1.59 7.64
CA LYS A 156 13.31 0.61 7.90
C LYS A 156 13.91 0.09 6.60
N SER A 157 13.09 -0.22 5.60
CA SER A 157 13.54 -0.62 4.27
C SER A 157 14.46 0.45 3.67
N ASP A 158 14.07 1.73 3.74
CA ASP A 158 14.88 2.84 3.24
C ASP A 158 16.22 3.00 3.97
N ALA A 159 16.22 2.78 5.28
CA ALA A 159 17.46 2.77 6.05
C ALA A 159 18.41 1.67 5.55
N LEU A 160 17.88 0.48 5.23
CA LEU A 160 18.67 -0.65 4.68
C LEU A 160 19.15 -0.37 3.25
N VAL A 161 18.32 0.24 2.41
CA VAL A 161 18.69 0.68 1.06
C VAL A 161 19.84 1.68 1.13
N SER A 162 19.76 2.67 2.03
CA SER A 162 20.80 3.67 2.26
C SER A 162 22.11 3.05 2.77
N ILE A 163 22.03 2.00 3.62
CA ILE A 163 23.20 1.21 4.04
C ILE A 163 23.82 0.49 2.85
N GLY A 164 23.01 -0.12 1.99
CA GLY A 164 23.48 -0.78 0.76
C GLY A 164 24.22 0.18 -0.15
N ALA A 165 23.65 1.37 -0.38
CA ALA A 165 24.30 2.44 -1.14
C ALA A 165 25.63 2.87 -0.50
N PHE A 166 25.66 3.08 0.82
CA PHE A 166 26.89 3.41 1.55
C PHE A 166 27.98 2.36 1.34
N ILE A 167 27.65 1.07 1.48
CA ILE A 167 28.60 -0.03 1.27
C ILE A 167 29.10 -0.04 -0.17
N GLY A 168 28.21 0.16 -1.15
CA GLY A 168 28.58 0.22 -2.57
C GLY A 168 29.57 1.35 -2.88
N ILE A 169 29.30 2.55 -2.36
CA ILE A 169 30.16 3.73 -2.51
C ILE A 169 31.52 3.49 -1.83
N LEU A 170 31.52 2.99 -0.60
CA LEU A 170 32.73 2.76 0.17
C LEU A 170 33.62 1.70 -0.49
N GLY A 171 33.03 0.61 -0.99
CA GLY A 171 33.75 -0.44 -1.69
C GLY A 171 34.36 0.03 -3.03
N THR A 172 33.66 0.92 -3.74
CA THR A 172 34.19 1.62 -4.93
C THR A 172 35.45 2.40 -4.59
N ARG A 173 35.42 3.13 -3.46
CA ARG A 173 36.58 3.87 -2.95
C ARG A 173 37.77 3.00 -2.53
N PHE A 174 37.55 1.74 -2.15
CA PHE A 174 38.60 0.79 -1.82
C PHE A 174 39.12 -0.01 -3.03
N GLY A 175 38.79 0.42 -4.25
CA GLY A 175 39.36 -0.12 -5.50
C GLY A 175 38.46 -1.12 -6.22
N VAL A 176 37.21 -1.32 -5.76
CA VAL A 176 36.23 -2.18 -6.44
C VAL A 176 35.23 -1.30 -7.17
N GLY A 177 35.67 -0.69 -8.26
CA GLY A 177 34.97 0.42 -8.94
C GLY A 177 33.51 0.13 -9.37
N TRP A 178 33.13 -1.14 -9.49
CA TRP A 178 31.81 -1.56 -9.95
C TRP A 178 30.75 -1.63 -8.86
N LEU A 179 31.12 -1.52 -7.59
CA LEU A 179 30.20 -1.73 -6.47
C LEU A 179 29.10 -0.67 -6.36
N ASP A 180 29.39 0.60 -6.67
CA ASP A 180 28.38 1.67 -6.67
C ASP A 180 27.32 1.45 -7.76
N SER A 181 27.74 0.94 -8.93
CA SER A 181 26.82 0.58 -10.02
C SER A 181 25.96 -0.63 -9.65
N VAL A 182 26.53 -1.64 -8.98
CA VAL A 182 25.76 -2.78 -8.48
C VAL A 182 24.77 -2.36 -7.38
N ALA A 183 25.18 -1.47 -6.47
CA ALA A 183 24.26 -0.90 -5.49
C ALA A 183 23.08 -0.21 -6.21
N ALA A 184 23.34 0.62 -7.22
CA ALA A 184 22.29 1.26 -8.02
C ALA A 184 21.36 0.26 -8.71
N ILE A 185 21.88 -0.83 -9.29
CA ILE A 185 21.06 -1.91 -9.89
C ILE A 185 20.16 -2.55 -8.83
N VAL A 186 20.71 -2.89 -7.66
CA VAL A 186 19.93 -3.49 -6.57
C VAL A 186 18.82 -2.55 -6.11
N VAL A 187 19.11 -1.26 -5.94
CA VAL A 187 18.09 -0.27 -5.57
C VAL A 187 17.02 -0.16 -6.67
N GLY A 188 17.41 -0.09 -7.94
CA GLY A 188 16.46 -0.07 -9.06
C GLY A 188 15.54 -1.30 -9.09
N LEU A 189 16.08 -2.49 -8.80
CA LEU A 189 15.28 -3.72 -8.67
C LEU A 189 14.31 -3.67 -7.50
N LEU A 190 14.70 -3.06 -6.37
CA LEU A 190 13.79 -2.84 -5.24
C LEU A 190 12.64 -1.90 -5.61
N ILE A 191 12.93 -0.78 -6.29
CA ILE A 191 11.89 0.13 -6.81
C ILE A 191 10.92 -0.62 -7.71
N CYS A 192 11.42 -1.39 -8.69
CA CYS A 192 10.59 -2.18 -9.59
C CYS A 192 9.74 -3.22 -8.85
N ARG A 193 10.31 -3.88 -7.83
CA ARG A 193 9.59 -4.84 -7.01
C ARG A 193 8.44 -4.17 -6.25
N THR A 194 8.71 -3.07 -5.55
CA THR A 194 7.69 -2.32 -4.81
C THR A 194 6.58 -1.85 -5.74
N ALA A 195 6.95 -1.32 -6.90
CA ALA A 195 5.99 -0.87 -7.90
C ALA A 195 5.15 -2.02 -8.48
N TRP A 196 5.74 -3.20 -8.67
CA TRP A 196 5.00 -4.40 -9.08
C TRP A 196 4.03 -4.90 -8.01
N GLU A 197 4.43 -4.88 -6.74
CA GLU A 197 3.56 -5.24 -5.62
C GLU A 197 2.33 -4.31 -5.56
N ILE A 198 2.54 -2.99 -5.63
CA ILE A 198 1.46 -1.99 -5.69
C ILE A 198 0.58 -2.20 -6.93
N PHE A 199 1.18 -2.42 -8.10
CA PHE A 199 0.44 -2.67 -9.33
C PHE A 199 -0.44 -3.91 -9.23
N ARG A 200 0.11 -5.02 -8.72
CA ARG A 200 -0.59 -6.29 -8.56
C ARG A 200 -1.78 -6.14 -7.61
N GLU A 201 -1.57 -5.52 -6.46
CA GLU A 201 -2.62 -5.29 -5.45
C GLU A 201 -3.72 -4.39 -6.01
N ALA A 202 -3.35 -3.24 -6.59
CA ALA A 202 -4.32 -2.32 -7.16
C ALA A 202 -5.08 -2.93 -8.36
N SER A 203 -4.40 -3.74 -9.19
CA SER A 203 -5.06 -4.47 -10.29
C SER A 203 -6.02 -5.54 -9.76
N HIS A 204 -5.61 -6.31 -8.75
CA HIS A 204 -6.45 -7.33 -8.12
C HIS A 204 -7.72 -6.70 -7.54
N THR A 205 -7.59 -5.60 -6.82
CA THR A 205 -8.74 -4.82 -6.30
C THR A 205 -9.62 -4.26 -7.42
N LEU A 206 -9.03 -3.76 -8.51
CA LEU A 206 -9.79 -3.15 -9.61
C LEU A 206 -10.68 -4.15 -10.36
N ILE A 207 -10.25 -5.42 -10.43
CA ILE A 207 -11.01 -6.53 -11.02
C ILE A 207 -11.89 -7.27 -10.00
N ASP A 208 -12.18 -6.63 -8.86
CA ASP A 208 -13.03 -7.16 -7.78
C ASP A 208 -12.46 -8.42 -7.11
N GLY A 209 -11.14 -8.54 -7.06
CA GLY A 209 -10.45 -9.53 -6.24
C GLY A 209 -10.63 -9.28 -4.75
N PHE A 210 -10.68 -10.35 -3.97
CA PHE A 210 -10.93 -10.32 -2.53
C PHE A 210 -10.16 -11.42 -1.80
N ASP A 211 -9.88 -11.21 -0.51
CA ASP A 211 -9.19 -12.18 0.33
C ASP A 211 -10.08 -13.41 0.62
N GLU A 212 -9.65 -14.59 0.13
CA GLU A 212 -10.38 -15.85 0.30
C GLU A 212 -10.54 -16.27 1.77
N ALA A 213 -9.54 -16.02 2.61
CA ALA A 213 -9.61 -16.37 4.03
C ALA A 213 -10.63 -15.50 4.77
N LEU A 214 -10.64 -14.20 4.46
CA LEU A 214 -11.66 -13.28 5.00
C LEU A 214 -13.05 -13.63 4.47
N LEU A 215 -13.17 -13.97 3.18
CA LEU A 215 -14.45 -14.40 2.59
C LEU A 215 -15.00 -15.66 3.28
N GLN A 216 -14.13 -16.61 3.60
CA GLN A 216 -14.51 -17.80 4.35
C GLN A 216 -14.97 -17.47 5.78
N GLU A 217 -14.27 -16.57 6.48
CA GLU A 217 -14.68 -16.12 7.82
C GLU A 217 -16.06 -15.41 7.81
N ILE A 218 -16.30 -14.60 6.78
CA ILE A 218 -17.61 -13.96 6.55
C ILE A 218 -18.67 -15.04 6.29
N ASN A 219 -18.38 -16.04 5.46
CA ASN A 219 -19.31 -17.14 5.18
C ASN A 219 -19.70 -17.90 6.45
N GLU A 220 -18.73 -18.24 7.29
CA GLU A 220 -18.97 -18.92 8.58
C GLU A 220 -19.82 -18.05 9.52
N THR A 221 -19.58 -16.73 9.51
CA THR A 221 -20.37 -15.77 10.30
C THR A 221 -21.83 -15.76 9.85
N ILE A 222 -22.10 -15.67 8.53
CA ILE A 222 -23.46 -15.68 7.99
C ILE A 222 -24.13 -17.04 8.23
N GLY A 223 -23.42 -18.14 8.00
CA GLY A 223 -23.93 -19.50 8.21
C GLY A 223 -24.23 -19.84 9.67
N SER A 224 -23.68 -19.07 10.62
CA SER A 224 -23.96 -19.23 12.05
C SER A 224 -25.16 -18.40 12.55
N ALA A 225 -25.74 -17.55 11.71
CA ALA A 225 -26.89 -16.73 12.07
C ALA A 225 -28.15 -17.59 12.26
N ASP A 226 -29.03 -17.17 13.18
CA ASP A 226 -30.25 -17.92 13.46
C ASP A 226 -31.15 -18.01 12.21
N ARG A 227 -31.83 -19.14 12.04
CA ARG A 227 -32.77 -19.42 10.93
C ARG A 227 -32.15 -19.47 9.52
N VAL A 228 -30.84 -19.29 9.38
CA VAL A 228 -30.11 -19.57 8.13
C VAL A 228 -29.83 -21.07 8.03
N LYS A 229 -30.30 -21.71 6.96
CA LYS A 229 -30.11 -23.16 6.72
C LYS A 229 -28.89 -23.45 5.85
N ALA A 230 -28.57 -22.56 4.93
CA ALA A 230 -27.38 -22.62 4.08
C ALA A 230 -27.05 -21.24 3.51
N THR A 231 -25.83 -21.09 3.01
CA THR A 231 -25.36 -19.91 2.27
C THR A 231 -24.90 -20.35 0.88
N SER A 232 -25.14 -19.51 -0.12
CA SER A 232 -24.66 -19.71 -1.49
C SER A 232 -24.31 -18.38 -2.13
N ASP A 233 -23.56 -18.44 -3.23
CA ASP A 233 -23.19 -17.27 -4.04
C ASP A 233 -22.60 -16.08 -3.24
N LEU A 234 -21.75 -16.38 -2.25
CA LEU A 234 -21.07 -15.36 -1.46
C LEU A 234 -19.95 -14.71 -2.28
N LYS A 235 -20.05 -13.40 -2.50
CA LYS A 235 -19.07 -12.61 -3.24
C LYS A 235 -18.79 -11.33 -2.47
N ALA A 236 -17.53 -10.95 -2.41
CA ALA A 236 -17.13 -9.67 -1.84
C ALA A 236 -16.19 -8.95 -2.80
N ARG A 237 -16.19 -7.62 -2.72
CA ARG A 237 -15.25 -6.77 -3.45
C ARG A 237 -14.85 -5.56 -2.61
N MET A 238 -13.68 -5.03 -2.89
CA MET A 238 -13.21 -3.79 -2.30
C MET A 238 -13.60 -2.58 -3.17
N HIS A 239 -14.17 -1.54 -2.57
CA HIS A 239 -14.36 -0.23 -3.19
C HIS A 239 -13.61 0.81 -2.35
N GLY A 240 -12.40 1.18 -2.78
CA GLY A 240 -11.48 1.94 -1.93
C GLY A 240 -11.14 1.12 -0.69
N ASN A 241 -11.46 1.64 0.49
CA ASN A 241 -11.25 0.98 1.78
C ASN A 241 -12.54 0.40 2.40
N GLU A 242 -13.61 0.23 1.61
CA GLU A 242 -14.86 -0.38 2.07
C GLU A 242 -15.11 -1.71 1.39
N ILE A 243 -15.65 -2.67 2.15
CA ILE A 243 -16.07 -3.99 1.66
C ILE A 243 -17.52 -3.88 1.19
N PHE A 244 -17.77 -4.35 -0.03
CA PHE A 244 -19.10 -4.57 -0.58
C PHE A 244 -19.33 -6.06 -0.67
N LEU A 245 -20.38 -6.54 -0.01
CA LEU A 245 -20.73 -7.94 0.09
C LEU A 245 -22.05 -8.22 -0.60
N GLU A 246 -22.09 -9.30 -1.37
CA GLU A 246 -23.30 -9.88 -1.94
C GLU A 246 -23.37 -11.34 -1.46
N ALA A 247 -24.50 -11.73 -0.87
CA ALA A 247 -24.67 -13.06 -0.31
C ALA A 247 -26.08 -13.57 -0.58
N THR A 248 -26.22 -14.87 -0.83
CA THR A 248 -27.54 -15.54 -0.82
C THR A 248 -27.65 -16.42 0.42
N ILE A 249 -28.72 -16.24 1.17
CA ILE A 249 -29.06 -17.08 2.32
C ILE A 249 -30.27 -17.93 1.99
N HIS A 250 -30.25 -19.18 2.46
CA HIS A 250 -31.36 -20.10 2.33
C HIS A 250 -32.09 -20.23 3.66
N VAL A 251 -33.38 -19.92 3.67
CA VAL A 251 -34.23 -19.90 4.88
C VAL A 251 -35.44 -20.81 4.71
N ASP A 252 -36.27 -20.94 5.74
CA ASP A 252 -37.49 -21.75 5.64
C ASP A 252 -38.48 -21.17 4.58
N PRO A 253 -38.97 -21.97 3.62
CA PRO A 253 -39.89 -21.49 2.58
C PRO A 253 -41.24 -20.98 3.11
N HIS A 254 -41.59 -21.30 4.36
CA HIS A 254 -42.84 -20.88 4.98
C HIS A 254 -42.74 -19.54 5.72
N LEU A 255 -41.56 -18.91 5.75
CA LEU A 255 -41.42 -17.58 6.33
C LEU A 255 -42.14 -16.54 5.48
N THR A 256 -42.71 -15.55 6.16
CA THR A 256 -43.23 -14.35 5.52
C THR A 256 -42.08 -13.48 5.00
N VAL A 257 -42.38 -12.58 4.05
CA VAL A 257 -41.39 -11.62 3.52
C VAL A 257 -40.81 -10.75 4.65
N ASN A 258 -41.63 -10.34 5.62
CA ASN A 258 -41.16 -9.56 6.77
C ASN A 258 -40.16 -10.35 7.62
N GLU A 259 -40.46 -11.62 7.92
CA GLU A 259 -39.52 -12.46 8.69
C GLU A 259 -38.21 -12.70 7.94
N GLY A 260 -38.27 -12.85 6.61
CA GLY A 260 -37.07 -12.91 5.77
C GLY A 260 -36.25 -11.61 5.85
N HIS A 261 -36.93 -10.46 5.80
CA HIS A 261 -36.28 -9.16 5.95
C HIS A 261 -35.64 -8.98 7.34
N ASP A 262 -36.32 -9.40 8.42
CA ASP A 262 -35.78 -9.32 9.77
C ASP A 262 -34.48 -10.13 9.92
N ILE A 263 -34.39 -11.31 9.28
CA ILE A 263 -33.17 -12.12 9.22
C ILE A 263 -32.05 -11.36 8.49
N THR A 264 -32.36 -10.70 7.36
CA THR A 264 -31.35 -9.91 6.64
C THR A 264 -30.81 -8.75 7.48
N GLU A 265 -31.66 -8.01 8.20
CA GLU A 265 -31.21 -6.93 9.10
C GLU A 265 -30.31 -7.45 10.23
N GLU A 266 -30.63 -8.62 10.79
CA GLU A 266 -29.81 -9.23 11.84
C GLU A 266 -28.41 -9.56 11.32
N ILE A 267 -28.33 -10.18 10.14
CA ILE A 267 -27.05 -10.53 9.51
C ILE A 267 -26.26 -9.27 9.17
N GLU A 268 -26.90 -8.24 8.59
CA GLU A 268 -26.26 -6.95 8.31
C GLU A 268 -25.64 -6.33 9.57
N LYS A 269 -26.36 -6.34 10.70
CA LYS A 269 -25.83 -5.87 11.99
C LYS A 269 -24.66 -6.71 12.49
N ILE A 270 -24.69 -8.03 12.32
CA ILE A 270 -23.56 -8.90 12.69
C ILE A 270 -22.34 -8.59 11.84
N LEU A 271 -22.52 -8.42 10.53
CA LEU A 271 -21.47 -8.10 9.57
C LEU A 271 -20.85 -6.72 9.85
N GLU A 272 -21.66 -5.70 10.16
CA GLU A 272 -21.16 -4.37 10.53
C GLU A 272 -20.33 -4.42 11.82
N ASN A 273 -20.81 -5.12 12.85
CA ASN A 273 -20.14 -5.14 14.15
C ASN A 273 -18.88 -6.00 14.18
N LYS A 274 -18.87 -7.13 13.46
CA LYS A 274 -17.75 -8.10 13.51
C LYS A 274 -16.71 -7.85 12.43
N HIS A 275 -17.15 -7.45 11.23
CA HIS A 275 -16.29 -7.35 10.04
C HIS A 275 -16.18 -5.93 9.47
N GLU A 276 -16.81 -4.94 10.11
CA GLU A 276 -16.87 -3.54 9.63
C GLU A 276 -17.49 -3.39 8.23
N ILE A 277 -18.31 -4.37 7.80
CA ILE A 277 -18.99 -4.38 6.50
C ILE A 277 -20.30 -3.61 6.62
N LYS A 278 -20.36 -2.43 5.98
CA LYS A 278 -21.55 -1.55 6.00
C LYS A 278 -22.42 -1.70 4.75
N ASN A 279 -21.87 -2.25 3.68
CA ASN A 279 -22.56 -2.40 2.40
C ASN A 279 -22.69 -3.90 2.11
N ALA A 280 -23.76 -4.50 2.60
CA ALA A 280 -24.12 -5.88 2.30
C ALA A 280 -25.48 -5.91 1.58
N ILE A 281 -25.58 -6.73 0.54
CA ILE A 281 -26.83 -7.05 -0.13
C ILE A 281 -27.07 -8.54 0.08
N ILE A 282 -28.12 -8.87 0.83
CA ILE A 282 -28.46 -10.23 1.18
C ILE A 282 -29.72 -10.65 0.42
N HIS A 283 -29.58 -11.61 -0.48
CA HIS A 283 -30.70 -12.23 -1.17
C HIS A 283 -31.23 -13.41 -0.35
N VAL A 284 -32.56 -13.52 -0.25
CA VAL A 284 -33.22 -14.59 0.51
C VAL A 284 -33.83 -15.59 -0.46
N GLU A 285 -33.38 -16.85 -0.38
CA GLU A 285 -33.93 -17.96 -1.13
C GLU A 285 -34.61 -19.01 -0.22
N PRO A 286 -35.65 -19.70 -0.71
CA PRO A 286 -36.25 -20.82 0.02
C PRO A 286 -35.33 -22.04 0.01
N TYR A 287 -35.03 -22.59 1.19
CA TYR A 287 -34.25 -23.81 1.33
C TYR A 287 -35.03 -25.03 0.85
N HIS A 288 -34.53 -25.69 -0.20
CA HIS A 288 -35.07 -26.94 -0.72
C HIS A 288 -34.02 -28.06 -0.61
N PRO A 289 -34.23 -29.11 0.21
CA PRO A 289 -33.25 -30.17 0.44
C PRO A 289 -32.82 -30.97 -0.79
N SER A 290 -33.55 -30.84 -1.91
CA SER A 290 -33.40 -31.66 -3.12
C SER A 290 -32.74 -30.94 -4.30
N LYS A 291 -32.40 -29.65 -4.17
CA LYS A 291 -31.51 -28.96 -5.11
C LYS A 291 -30.13 -28.93 -4.48
N GLU A 292 -29.12 -29.44 -5.18
CA GLU A 292 -27.73 -29.24 -4.76
C GLU A 292 -27.48 -27.73 -4.62
N ILE A 293 -26.91 -27.34 -3.48
CA ILE A 293 -26.54 -25.98 -3.09
C ILE A 293 -25.10 -25.73 -3.52
#